data_AF-A0A0F0FMT0-F1
#
_entry.id   AF-A0A0F0FMT0-F1
#
_cell.length_a   1.000
_cell.length_b   1.000
_cell.length_c   1.000
_cell.angle_alpha   90.00
_cell.angle_beta   90.00
_cell.angle_gamma   90.00
#
_symmetry.space_group_name_H-M   'P 1'
#
loop_
_entity.id
_entity.type
_entity.pdbx_description
1 polymer ?
#
loop_
_entity_poly.entity_id
_entity_poly.type
_entity_poly.pdbx_seq_one_letter_code
_entity_poly.pdbx_strand_id
1 'polypeptide(L)'
;MGVPRVYRPGMQVKVSWNAPEGRTDVIKTKVAEVEPYTEAGTIYAHIFPNDVVRVVISARYDSHSLNHPIPYPVNPNKPKEPQQ
;
A
#
# COMPACT_ATOMS: atom_id res chain seq x y z
N MET A 1 -3.82 -5.07 -18.90
CA MET A 1 -2.47 -4.55 -18.56
C MET A 1 -2.08 -5.16 -17.22
N GLY A 2 -0.84 -5.64 -17.08
CA GLY A 2 -0.39 -6.41 -15.90
C GLY A 2 0.90 -5.85 -15.30
N VAL A 3 1.21 -6.26 -14.08
CA VAL A 3 2.46 -5.89 -13.39
C VAL A 3 3.64 -6.49 -14.16
N PRO A 4 4.71 -5.71 -14.45
CA PRO A 4 5.89 -6.24 -15.11
C PRO A 4 6.51 -7.42 -14.35
N ARG A 5 7.06 -8.41 -15.06
CA ARG A 5 7.69 -9.58 -14.42
C ARG A 5 8.99 -9.25 -13.70
N VAL A 6 9.66 -8.19 -14.12
CA VAL A 6 10.99 -7.81 -13.66
C VAL A 6 10.93 -6.36 -13.21
N TYR A 7 11.29 -6.13 -11.95
CA TYR A 7 11.45 -4.79 -11.40
C TYR A 7 12.55 -4.01 -12.14
N ARG A 8 12.35 -2.70 -12.31
CA ARG A 8 13.39 -1.77 -12.77
C ARG A 8 13.41 -0.55 -11.85
N PRO A 9 14.59 -0.03 -11.47
CA PRO A 9 14.69 1.24 -10.75
C PRO A 9 13.96 2.36 -11.48
N GLY A 10 13.24 3.19 -10.73
CA GLY A 10 12.45 4.31 -11.27
C GLY A 10 11.08 3.91 -11.84
N MET A 11 10.63 2.66 -11.67
CA MET A 11 9.24 2.30 -11.95
C MET A 11 8.29 3.15 -11.10
N GLN A 12 7.35 3.82 -11.75
CA GLN A 12 6.39 4.71 -11.09
C GLN A 12 4.96 4.37 -11.49
N VAL A 13 4.04 4.62 -10.57
CA VAL A 13 2.60 4.56 -10.84
C VAL A 13 1.93 5.81 -10.32
N LYS A 14 0.85 6.21 -10.99
CA LYS A 14 -0.05 7.26 -10.52
C LYS A 14 -1.12 6.63 -9.65
N VAL A 15 -1.15 6.99 -8.37
CA VAL A 15 -2.17 6.55 -7.41
C VAL A 15 -3.15 7.70 -7.22
N SER A 16 -4.44 7.44 -7.39
CA SER A 16 -5.52 8.38 -7.10
C SER A 16 -6.46 7.76 -6.07
N TRP A 17 -6.81 8.51 -5.03
CA TRP A 17 -7.69 8.03 -3.96
C TRP A 17 -8.61 9.15 -3.47
N ASN A 18 -9.78 8.77 -2.95
CA ASN A 18 -10.66 9.71 -2.27
C ASN A 18 -10.19 9.91 -0.83
N ALA A 19 -9.90 11.14 -0.44
CA ALA A 19 -9.52 11.57 0.91
C ALA A 19 -10.55 12.60 1.38
N PRO A 20 -11.78 12.18 1.73
CA PRO A 20 -12.87 13.10 1.98
C PRO A 20 -12.58 14.06 3.13
N GLU A 21 -12.94 15.32 2.94
CA GLU A 21 -12.84 16.39 3.94
C GLU A 21 -14.25 16.74 4.43
N GLY A 22 -14.61 16.22 5.61
CA GLY A 22 -15.97 16.30 6.12
C GLY A 22 -16.95 15.51 5.25
N ARG A 23 -17.85 16.21 4.56
CA ARG A 23 -18.84 15.62 3.63
C ARG A 23 -18.49 15.78 2.15
N THR A 24 -17.34 16.40 1.86
CA THR A 24 -16.90 16.66 0.49
C THR A 24 -15.91 15.59 0.07
N ASP A 25 -16.17 14.93 -1.04
CA ASP A 25 -15.21 14.05 -1.68
C ASP A 25 -14.05 14.88 -2.26
N VAL A 26 -12.83 14.52 -1.90
CA VAL A 26 -11.61 15.18 -2.39
C VAL A 26 -10.70 14.11 -2.97
N ILE A 27 -10.53 14.12 -4.29
CA ILE A 27 -9.65 13.18 -4.98
C ILE A 27 -8.22 13.71 -4.92
N LYS A 28 -7.35 12.97 -4.23
CA LYS A 28 -5.91 13.21 -4.24
C LYS A 28 -5.24 12.31 -5.27
N THR A 29 -4.14 12.78 -5.83
CA THR A 29 -3.33 12.03 -6.79
C THR A 29 -1.85 12.21 -6.47
N LYS A 30 -1.09 11.12 -6.51
CA LYS A 30 0.36 11.12 -6.29
C LYS A 30 1.05 10.14 -7.23
N VAL A 31 2.19 10.56 -7.79
CA VAL A 31 3.12 9.64 -8.45
C VAL A 31 3.99 9.04 -7.37
N ALA A 32 3.99 7.72 -7.25
CA ALA A 32 4.79 6.98 -6.29
C ALA A 32 5.67 5.97 -7.03
N GLU A 33 6.91 5.83 -6.55
CA GLU A 33 7.78 4.77 -7.01
C GLU A 33 7.31 3.42 -6.48
N VAL A 34 7.39 2.41 -7.34
CA VAL A 34 7.13 1.02 -6.99
C VAL A 34 8.36 0.50 -6.25
N GLU A 35 8.15 -0.10 -5.09
CA GLU A 35 9.24 -0.72 -4.35
C GLU A 35 9.78 -1.96 -5.08
N PRO A 36 11.07 -2.30 -4.91
CA PRO A 36 11.65 -3.49 -5.52
C PRO A 36 10.85 -4.76 -5.21
N TYR A 37 10.60 -5.57 -6.24
CA TYR A 37 9.97 -6.88 -6.11
C TYR A 37 10.71 -7.91 -6.97
N THR A 38 10.73 -9.15 -6.49
CA THR A 38 11.38 -10.29 -7.17
C THR A 38 10.40 -11.14 -7.97
N GLU A 39 9.12 -11.10 -7.60
CA GLU A 39 8.04 -11.87 -8.23
C GLU A 39 6.86 -10.94 -8.53
N ALA A 40 6.39 -10.97 -9.77
CA ALA A 40 5.20 -10.20 -10.16
C ALA A 40 3.95 -10.77 -9.54
N GLY A 41 3.00 -9.89 -9.21
CA GLY A 41 1.81 -10.24 -8.47
C GLY A 41 0.79 -9.13 -8.47
N THR A 42 0.06 -9.03 -7.36
CA THR A 42 -0.93 -7.99 -7.12
C THR A 42 -0.24 -6.70 -6.69
N ILE A 43 -0.68 -5.57 -7.24
CA ILE A 43 -0.25 -4.24 -6.82
C ILE A 43 -1.07 -3.77 -5.62
N TYR A 44 -0.37 -3.28 -4.59
CA TYR A 44 -0.98 -2.69 -3.40
C TYR A 44 -0.49 -1.25 -3.26
N ALA A 45 -1.44 -0.32 -3.11
CA ALA A 45 -1.15 1.06 -2.76
C ALA A 45 -1.56 1.29 -1.30
N HIS A 46 -0.59 1.62 -0.46
CA HIS A 46 -0.81 1.97 0.94
C HIS A 46 -0.74 3.49 1.09
N ILE A 47 -1.84 4.07 1.57
CA ILE A 47 -1.94 5.49 1.87
C ILE A 47 -1.80 5.65 3.39
N PHE A 48 -0.77 6.36 3.79
CA PHE A 48 -0.44 6.68 5.19
C PHE A 48 -0.81 8.14 5.50
N PRO A 49 -0.81 8.54 6.79
CA PRO A 49 -0.95 9.94 7.16
C PRO A 49 0.04 10.86 6.41
N ASN A 50 -0.33 12.13 6.25
CA ASN A 50 0.46 13.14 5.53
C ASN A 50 0.69 12.81 4.04
N ASP A 51 -0.28 12.13 3.41
CA ASP A 51 -0.27 11.77 1.99
C ASP A 51 0.99 10.96 1.57
N VAL A 52 1.57 10.21 2.50
CA VAL A 52 2.64 9.27 2.19
C VAL A 52 2.03 8.06 1.50
N VAL A 53 2.52 7.73 0.31
CA VAL A 53 2.02 6.60 -0.49
C VAL A 53 3.18 5.64 -0.74
N ARG A 54 3.00 4.37 -0.37
CA ARG A 54 3.92 3.28 -0.72
C ARG A 54 3.22 2.33 -1.67
N VAL A 55 3.92 1.91 -2.71
CA VAL A 55 3.41 0.97 -3.71
C VAL A 55 4.28 -0.27 -3.69
N VAL A 56 3.67 -1.41 -3.38
CA VAL A 56 4.35 -2.70 -3.33
C VAL A 56 3.67 -3.70 -4.25
N ILE A 57 4.44 -4.67 -4.73
CA ILE A 57 3.92 -5.82 -5.46
C ILE A 57 4.06 -7.04 -4.55
N SER A 58 2.98 -7.81 -4.42
CA SER A 58 3.00 -9.09 -3.69
C SER A 58 2.35 -10.19 -4.52
N ALA A 59 3.13 -11.24 -4.79
CA ALA A 59 2.68 -12.40 -5.55
C ALA A 59 1.95 -13.45 -4.69
N ARG A 60 2.24 -13.49 -3.38
CA ARG A 60 1.87 -14.63 -2.51
C ARG A 60 1.04 -14.24 -1.31
N TYR A 61 1.12 -12.99 -0.88
CA TYR A 61 0.53 -12.54 0.38
C TYR A 61 -0.41 -11.39 0.10
N ASP A 62 -1.67 -11.53 0.53
CA ASP A 62 -2.63 -10.45 0.49
C ASP A 62 -2.35 -9.40 1.59
N SER A 63 -3.14 -8.32 1.59
CA SER A 63 -3.01 -7.24 2.56
C SER A 63 -3.29 -7.64 4.02
N HIS A 64 -3.87 -8.81 4.27
CA HIS A 64 -4.17 -9.30 5.61
C HIS A 64 -3.08 -10.21 6.18
N SER A 65 -2.15 -10.68 5.34
CA SER A 65 -1.05 -11.54 5.75
C SER A 65 0.00 -10.80 6.59
N LEU A 66 0.48 -11.44 7.65
CA LEU A 66 1.65 -10.94 8.40
C LEU A 66 2.94 -10.96 7.56
N ASN A 67 2.98 -11.72 6.48
CA ASN A 67 4.11 -11.80 5.54
C ASN A 67 3.98 -10.79 4.39
N HIS A 68 2.95 -9.94 4.39
CA HIS A 68 2.82 -8.88 3.41
C HIS A 68 4.00 -7.88 3.53
N PRO A 69 4.54 -7.34 2.42
CA PRO A 69 5.68 -6.40 2.47
C PRO A 69 5.45 -5.17 3.36
N ILE A 70 4.19 -4.76 3.50
CA ILE A 70 3.75 -3.75 4.45
C ILE A 70 2.91 -4.46 5.53
N PRO A 71 3.48 -4.79 6.70
CA PRO A 71 2.72 -5.41 7.79
C PRO A 71 1.84 -4.39 8.49
N TYR A 72 0.82 -4.85 9.21
CA TYR A 72 0.05 -3.98 10.09
C TYR A 72 0.92 -3.44 11.23
N PRO A 73 0.81 -2.15 11.58
CA PRO A 73 1.53 -1.59 12.73
C PRO A 73 1.07 -2.20 14.06
N VAL A 74 -0.20 -2.63 14.14
CA VAL A 74 -0.77 -3.39 15.25
C VAL A 74 -1.60 -4.51 14.64
N ASN A 75 -1.40 -5.75 15.09
CA ASN A 75 -2.24 -6.85 14.63
C ASN A 75 -3.70 -6.57 15.06
N PRO A 76 -4.65 -6.35 14.13
CA PRO A 76 -6.02 -5.98 14.46
C PRO A 76 -6.77 -7.08 15.22
N ASN A 77 -6.25 -8.32 15.18
CA ASN A 77 -6.80 -9.49 15.86
C ASN A 77 -6.14 -9.75 17.23
N LYS A 78 -5.11 -8.99 17.63
CA LYS A 78 -4.59 -9.05 19.00
C LYS A 78 -5.55 -8.27 19.92
N PRO A 79 -5.99 -8.85 21.06
CA PRO A 79 -6.68 -8.09 22.08
C PRO A 79 -5.84 -6.86 22.44
N LYS A 80 -6.48 -5.69 22.51
CA LYS A 80 -5.82 -4.49 23.03
C LYS A 80 -5.41 -4.80 24.47
N GLU A 81 -4.11 -4.75 24.75
CA GLU A 81 -3.62 -4.85 26.12
C GLU A 81 -4.26 -3.71 26.94
N PRO A 82 -4.81 -3.97 28.14
CA PRO A 82 -5.42 -2.92 28.94
C PRO A 82 -4.36 -1.84 29.20
N GLN A 83 -4.65 -0.61 28.78
CA GLN A 83 -3.85 0.53 29.19
C GLN A 83 -4.02 0.66 30.70
N GLN A 84 -2.92 0.44 31.44
CA GLN A 84 -2.83 0.64 32.89
C GLN A 84 -2.95 2.12 33.25
#